data_AF-A0A7Y4QBH1-F1
#
_entry.id   AF-A0A7Y4QBH1-F1
#
_cell.length_a   1.000
_cell.length_b   1.000
_cell.length_c   1.000
_cell.angle_alpha   90.00
_cell.angle_beta   90.00
_cell.angle_gamma   90.00
#
_symmetry.space_group_name_H-M   'P 1'
#
loop_
_entity.id
_entity.type
_entity.pdbx_description
1 polymer ?
#
loop_
_entity_poly.entity_id
_entity_poly.type
_entity_poly.pdbx_seq_one_letter_code
_entity_poly.pdbx_strand_id
1 'polypeptide(L)'
;MKTHILNSAVIISVFLFACQPKENKAPQEGIVEISTRELLPDVHFNGALVGFADKQYAESARHIGLAIQYMDTIILTIEDSTRKQIIRISISELIELKEHVAVAKVDGIQDLNYFFARAGNSLAGLHMNVAKTEYFKLDGVKAGGELDRALRAIENALKYHHLELTKEEQELIARLRKNADRLKIGEKIPAGEMEGLFDQLNTSITKLSSDIEINYATYKNKRKTVIHDKPS
;
A
#
# COMPACT_ATOMS: atom_id res chain seq x y z
N MET A 1 -33.92 -66.99 -24.88
CA MET A 1 -33.02 -68.17 -24.82
C MET A 1 -31.59 -67.71 -25.00
N LYS A 2 -30.70 -68.04 -24.04
CA LYS A 2 -29.22 -68.20 -24.11
C LYS A 2 -28.37 -66.98 -24.55
N THR A 3 -27.62 -66.32 -23.64
CA THR A 3 -26.20 -66.55 -23.23
C THR A 3 -25.21 -66.52 -24.40
N HIS A 4 -23.98 -65.99 -24.38
CA HIS A 4 -23.14 -65.17 -23.50
C HIS A 4 -21.82 -64.95 -24.31
N ILE A 5 -21.23 -63.75 -24.24
CA ILE A 5 -19.80 -63.38 -24.04
C ILE A 5 -18.69 -63.81 -25.06
N LEU A 6 -17.69 -62.92 -25.12
CA LEU A 6 -16.25 -63.02 -25.50
C LEU A 6 -15.97 -62.69 -26.98
N ASN A 7 -14.98 -61.89 -27.36
CA ASN A 7 -13.81 -61.38 -26.65
C ASN A 7 -13.07 -60.29 -27.46
N SER A 8 -12.24 -59.51 -26.75
CA SER A 8 -10.97 -58.91 -27.19
C SER A 8 -11.02 -57.77 -28.24
N ALA A 9 -10.82 -56.51 -27.83
CA ALA A 9 -9.53 -55.85 -27.63
C ALA A 9 -8.85 -55.38 -28.92
N VAL A 10 -8.61 -54.05 -28.99
CA VAL A 10 -7.36 -53.35 -29.33
C VAL A 10 -7.69 -52.03 -30.03
N ILE A 11 -7.34 -50.95 -29.35
CA ILE A 11 -7.28 -49.57 -29.84
C ILE A 11 -6.00 -49.42 -30.64
N ILE A 12 -6.05 -48.95 -31.89
CA ILE A 12 -4.97 -48.12 -32.50
C ILE A 12 -5.61 -47.08 -33.42
N SER A 13 -5.32 -45.82 -33.10
CA SER A 13 -5.71 -44.59 -33.80
C SER A 13 -5.13 -44.50 -35.22
N VAL A 14 -5.93 -43.98 -36.17
CA VAL A 14 -5.43 -43.39 -37.41
C VAL A 14 -6.10 -42.03 -37.61
N PHE A 15 -5.25 -41.01 -37.72
CA PHE A 15 -5.55 -39.62 -38.02
C PHE A 15 -6.32 -39.46 -39.34
N LEU A 16 -7.36 -38.63 -39.34
CA LEU A 16 -7.74 -37.86 -40.53
C LEU A 16 -7.98 -36.40 -40.13
N PHE A 17 -7.15 -35.54 -40.72
CA PHE A 17 -7.27 -34.10 -40.75
C PHE A 17 -8.64 -33.68 -41.32
N ALA A 18 -9.34 -32.81 -40.60
CA ALA A 18 -10.29 -31.90 -41.20
C ALA A 18 -10.08 -30.50 -40.60
N CYS A 19 -9.64 -29.58 -41.45
CA CYS A 19 -9.62 -28.15 -41.21
C CYS A 19 -11.00 -27.67 -40.73
N GLN A 20 -11.01 -26.90 -39.65
CA GLN A 20 -12.10 -25.97 -39.33
C GLN A 20 -11.52 -24.62 -38.88
N PRO A 21 -12.29 -23.54 -39.07
CA PRO A 21 -11.78 -22.24 -39.50
C PRO A 21 -11.25 -21.37 -38.37
N LYS A 22 -10.45 -20.37 -38.76
CA LYS A 22 -9.91 -19.28 -37.94
C LYS A 22 -10.98 -18.69 -36.99
N GLU A 23 -10.86 -18.98 -35.70
CA GLU A 23 -11.37 -18.09 -34.66
C GLU A 23 -10.25 -17.12 -34.27
N ASN A 24 -10.49 -15.84 -34.59
CA ASN A 24 -9.78 -14.72 -33.99
C ASN A 24 -10.05 -14.76 -32.47
N LYS A 25 -9.19 -15.41 -31.69
CA LYS A 25 -9.12 -15.14 -30.26
C LYS A 25 -8.38 -13.82 -30.09
N ALA A 26 -9.16 -12.75 -29.87
CA ALA A 26 -8.65 -11.54 -29.25
C ALA A 26 -7.79 -11.94 -28.04
N PRO A 27 -6.63 -11.28 -27.81
CA PRO A 27 -5.86 -11.55 -26.61
C PRO A 27 -6.76 -11.27 -25.42
N GLN A 28 -7.09 -12.31 -24.65
CA GLN A 28 -7.58 -12.10 -23.30
C GLN A 28 -6.44 -11.37 -22.59
N GLU A 29 -6.63 -10.08 -22.35
CA GLU A 29 -5.91 -9.36 -21.31
C GLU A 29 -6.15 -10.15 -20.03
N GLY A 30 -5.22 -11.06 -19.75
CA GLY A 30 -5.10 -11.66 -18.44
C GLY A 30 -4.82 -10.50 -17.51
N ILE A 31 -5.83 -10.11 -16.74
CA ILE A 31 -5.60 -9.42 -15.48
C ILE A 31 -4.72 -10.39 -14.70
N VAL A 32 -3.41 -10.18 -14.77
CA VAL A 32 -2.47 -10.82 -13.88
C VAL A 32 -2.95 -10.38 -12.51
N GLU A 33 -3.49 -11.32 -11.76
CA GLU A 33 -3.80 -11.11 -10.35
C GLU A 33 -2.44 -11.00 -9.65
N ILE A 34 -1.87 -9.81 -9.69
CA ILE A 34 -0.56 -9.55 -9.10
C ILE A 34 -0.76 -9.68 -7.59
N SER A 35 -0.11 -10.69 -7.00
CA SER A 35 -0.04 -10.88 -5.56
C SER A 35 0.33 -9.57 -4.90
N THR A 36 -0.61 -9.02 -4.15
CA THR A 36 -0.50 -7.69 -3.57
C THR A 36 0.55 -7.56 -2.46
N ARG A 37 1.27 -8.65 -2.14
CA ARG A 37 2.43 -8.61 -1.24
C ARG A 37 3.68 -8.03 -1.89
N GLU A 38 3.74 -8.01 -3.22
CA GLU A 38 4.92 -7.57 -4.00
C GLU A 38 4.83 -6.11 -4.51
N LEU A 39 3.73 -5.40 -4.19
CA LEU A 39 3.39 -4.07 -4.73
C LEU A 39 3.26 -3.00 -3.64
N LEU A 40 4.23 -2.90 -2.71
CA LEU A 40 4.13 -1.94 -1.61
C LEU A 40 5.16 -0.80 -1.78
N PRO A 41 4.72 0.47 -1.88
CA PRO A 41 5.59 1.65 -1.89
C PRO A 41 6.65 1.61 -0.78
N ASP A 42 6.31 1.02 0.38
CA ASP A 42 7.18 0.90 1.55
C ASP A 42 8.49 0.17 1.31
N VAL A 43 8.52 -0.86 0.45
CA VAL A 43 9.77 -1.56 0.11
C VAL A 43 10.74 -0.60 -0.57
N HIS A 44 10.21 0.24 -1.46
CA HIS A 44 10.99 1.23 -2.18
C HIS A 44 11.34 2.45 -1.32
N PHE A 45 10.48 2.87 -0.40
CA PHE A 45 10.87 3.88 0.60
C PHE A 45 12.06 3.42 1.44
N ASN A 46 12.09 2.16 1.91
CA ASN A 46 13.27 1.63 2.62
C ASN A 46 14.52 1.60 1.71
N GLY A 47 14.39 1.16 0.45
CA GLY A 47 15.49 1.21 -0.52
C GLY A 47 16.02 2.63 -0.75
N ALA A 48 15.14 3.62 -0.77
CA ALA A 48 15.51 5.03 -0.89
C ALA A 48 16.30 5.52 0.32
N LEU A 49 15.91 5.14 1.55
CA LEU A 49 16.65 5.50 2.78
C LEU A 49 18.05 4.89 2.79
N VAL A 50 18.17 3.60 2.42
CA VAL A 50 19.46 2.90 2.34
C VAL A 50 20.38 3.58 1.31
N GLY A 51 19.88 3.80 0.09
CA GLY A 51 20.65 4.49 -0.95
C GLY A 51 21.07 5.89 -0.54
N PHE A 52 20.22 6.63 0.19
CA PHE A 52 20.56 7.97 0.68
C PHE A 52 21.67 7.92 1.75
N ALA A 53 21.57 6.98 2.70
CA ALA A 53 22.58 6.78 3.75
C ALA A 53 23.96 6.42 3.17
N ASP A 54 23.97 5.62 2.11
CA ASP A 54 25.20 5.22 1.40
C ASP A 54 25.68 6.26 0.38
N LYS A 55 25.06 7.46 0.34
CA LYS A 55 25.33 8.55 -0.62
C LYS A 55 25.13 8.14 -2.09
N GLN A 56 24.40 7.06 -2.34
CA GLN A 56 23.98 6.60 -3.65
C GLN A 56 22.71 7.35 -4.08
N TYR A 57 22.83 8.66 -4.29
CA TYR A 57 21.69 9.55 -4.52
C TYR A 57 20.86 9.20 -5.76
N ALA A 58 21.51 8.75 -6.84
CA ALA A 58 20.80 8.28 -8.04
C ALA A 58 19.94 7.03 -7.75
N GLU A 59 20.47 6.11 -6.95
CA GLU A 59 19.76 4.89 -6.56
C GLU A 59 18.61 5.18 -5.59
N SER A 60 18.85 6.10 -4.64
CA SER A 60 17.80 6.60 -3.75
C SER A 60 16.64 7.22 -4.53
N ALA A 61 16.94 8.10 -5.49
CA ALA A 61 15.94 8.70 -6.37
C ALA A 61 15.21 7.65 -7.24
N ARG A 62 15.92 6.63 -7.76
CA ARG A 62 15.31 5.51 -8.50
C ARG A 62 14.26 4.81 -7.66
N HIS A 63 14.57 4.52 -6.40
CA HIS A 63 13.64 3.92 -5.47
C HIS A 63 12.41 4.79 -5.18
N ILE A 64 12.59 6.11 -4.98
CA ILE A 64 11.44 7.03 -4.85
C ILE A 64 10.56 6.97 -6.11
N GLY A 65 11.16 6.93 -7.30
CA GLY A 65 10.45 6.77 -8.57
C GLY A 65 9.60 5.50 -8.65
N LEU A 66 10.12 4.36 -8.18
CA LEU A 66 9.37 3.12 -8.11
C LEU A 66 8.20 3.22 -7.14
N ALA A 67 8.41 3.80 -5.96
CA ALA A 67 7.33 4.02 -4.99
C ALA A 67 6.18 4.85 -5.58
N ILE A 68 6.52 5.91 -6.34
CA ILE A 68 5.54 6.74 -7.06
C ILE A 68 4.73 5.89 -8.05
N GLN A 69 5.37 5.05 -8.85
CA GLN A 69 4.67 4.19 -9.83
C GLN A 69 3.67 3.24 -9.15
N TYR A 70 4.01 2.70 -7.98
CA TYR A 70 3.08 1.87 -7.21
C TYR A 70 1.92 2.67 -6.65
N MET A 71 2.19 3.87 -6.11
CA MET A 71 1.12 4.76 -5.64
C MET A 71 0.19 5.18 -6.79
N ASP A 72 0.74 5.45 -7.99
CA ASP A 72 -0.03 5.71 -9.20
C ASP A 72 -0.91 4.51 -9.59
N THR A 73 -0.37 3.29 -9.51
CA THR A 73 -1.15 2.07 -9.78
C THR A 73 -2.31 1.91 -8.80
N ILE A 74 -2.08 2.20 -7.51
CA ILE A 74 -3.11 2.15 -6.47
C ILE A 74 -4.23 3.17 -6.74
N ILE A 75 -3.92 4.41 -7.16
CA ILE A 75 -4.97 5.42 -7.45
C ILE A 75 -5.87 5.07 -8.63
N LEU A 76 -5.40 4.24 -9.57
CA LEU A 76 -6.20 3.79 -10.71
C LEU A 76 -7.34 2.86 -10.27
N THR A 77 -7.19 2.14 -9.16
CA THR A 77 -8.18 1.18 -8.66
C THR A 77 -9.23 1.81 -7.73
N ILE A 78 -9.18 3.13 -7.55
CA ILE A 78 -10.02 3.85 -6.58
C ILE A 78 -11.13 4.57 -7.33
N GLU A 79 -12.31 4.71 -6.74
CA GLU A 79 -13.41 5.50 -7.31
C GLU A 79 -13.52 6.89 -6.67
N ASP A 80 -13.26 6.99 -5.35
CA ASP A 80 -13.35 8.22 -4.56
C ASP A 80 -12.36 9.32 -5.05
N SER A 81 -12.91 10.41 -5.57
CA SER A 81 -12.14 11.52 -6.15
C SER A 81 -11.38 12.36 -5.11
N THR A 82 -11.94 12.54 -3.91
CA THR A 82 -11.29 13.26 -2.81
C THR A 82 -10.07 12.49 -2.32
N ARG A 83 -10.18 11.16 -2.17
CA ARG A 83 -9.06 10.31 -1.74
C ARG A 83 -7.97 10.20 -2.80
N LYS A 84 -8.35 10.10 -4.08
CA LYS A 84 -7.38 10.22 -5.19
C LYS A 84 -6.58 11.52 -5.10
N GLN A 85 -7.23 12.63 -4.78
CA GLN A 85 -6.55 13.92 -4.69
C GLN A 85 -5.52 13.95 -3.56
N ILE A 86 -5.84 13.38 -2.40
CA ILE A 86 -4.89 13.30 -1.27
C ILE A 86 -3.64 12.51 -1.67
N ILE A 87 -3.80 11.33 -2.30
CA ILE A 87 -2.65 10.53 -2.75
C ILE A 87 -1.87 11.25 -3.85
N ARG A 88 -2.53 11.94 -4.78
CA ARG A 88 -1.88 12.74 -5.83
C ARG A 88 -1.01 13.86 -5.26
N ILE A 89 -1.43 14.49 -4.16
CA ILE A 89 -0.60 15.49 -3.47
C ILE A 89 0.70 14.83 -2.97
N SER A 90 0.60 13.69 -2.28
CA SER A 90 1.79 12.94 -1.83
C SER A 90 2.68 12.51 -2.99
N ILE A 91 2.10 12.07 -4.12
CA ILE A 91 2.86 11.73 -5.32
C ILE A 91 3.63 12.95 -5.86
N SER A 92 2.96 14.10 -5.98
CA SER A 92 3.60 15.34 -6.44
C SER A 92 4.79 15.74 -5.55
N GLU A 93 4.63 15.62 -4.24
CA GLU A 93 5.69 15.91 -3.28
C GLU A 93 6.86 14.91 -3.37
N LEU A 94 6.56 13.64 -3.60
CA LEU A 94 7.58 12.62 -3.84
C LEU A 94 8.32 12.83 -5.17
N ILE A 95 7.66 13.36 -6.20
CA ILE A 95 8.30 13.73 -7.48
C ILE A 95 9.34 14.83 -7.23
N GLU A 96 8.96 15.88 -6.50
CA GLU A 96 9.89 16.97 -6.14
C GLU A 96 11.05 16.44 -5.27
N LEU A 97 10.75 15.61 -4.27
CA LEU A 97 11.78 14.97 -3.44
C LEU A 97 12.74 14.15 -4.30
N LYS A 98 12.23 13.34 -5.23
CA LYS A 98 13.04 12.50 -6.13
C LYS A 98 14.05 13.36 -6.91
N GLU A 99 13.59 14.47 -7.47
CA GLU A 99 14.43 15.40 -8.21
C GLU A 99 15.51 16.02 -7.33
N HIS A 100 15.15 16.46 -6.12
CA HIS A 100 16.10 17.00 -5.16
C HIS A 100 17.12 15.96 -4.68
N VAL A 101 16.70 14.72 -4.41
CA VAL A 101 17.59 13.63 -4.03
C VAL A 101 18.59 13.37 -5.14
N ALA A 102 18.15 13.27 -6.41
CA ALA A 102 19.01 12.95 -7.54
C ALA A 102 20.17 13.95 -7.73
N VAL A 103 19.98 15.20 -7.31
CA VAL A 103 21.01 16.26 -7.38
C VAL A 103 21.58 16.65 -6.02
N ALA A 104 21.41 15.81 -4.99
CA ALA A 104 21.91 16.01 -3.63
C ALA A 104 21.51 17.35 -2.98
N LYS A 105 20.31 17.86 -3.31
CA LYS A 105 19.73 19.10 -2.74
C LYS A 105 18.84 18.87 -1.52
N VAL A 106 18.90 17.69 -0.92
CA VAL A 106 18.12 17.34 0.27
C VAL A 106 18.94 17.58 1.53
N ASP A 107 18.30 18.17 2.53
CA ASP A 107 18.98 18.66 3.74
C ASP A 107 19.46 17.56 4.68
N GLY A 108 18.83 16.39 4.60
CA GLY A 108 19.15 15.22 5.41
C GLY A 108 18.10 14.11 5.27
N ILE A 109 18.37 12.97 5.91
CA ILE A 109 17.48 11.80 5.91
C ILE A 109 16.08 12.12 6.49
N GLN A 110 15.98 13.16 7.33
CA GLN A 110 14.73 13.64 7.92
C GLN A 110 13.74 14.16 6.88
N ASP A 111 14.22 14.74 5.78
CA ASP A 111 13.33 15.17 4.69
C ASP A 111 12.70 13.94 4.03
N LEU A 112 13.49 12.89 3.73
CA LEU A 112 12.97 11.63 3.18
C LEU A 112 11.94 11.00 4.12
N ASN A 113 12.30 10.88 5.39
CA ASN A 113 11.45 10.34 6.44
C ASN A 113 10.10 11.08 6.54
N TYR A 114 10.10 12.42 6.50
CA TYR A 114 8.88 13.22 6.52
C TYR A 114 7.96 12.89 5.33
N PHE A 115 8.48 12.93 4.09
CA PHE A 115 7.68 12.66 2.90
C PHE A 115 7.19 11.20 2.85
N PHE A 116 8.01 10.24 3.29
CA PHE A 116 7.61 8.83 3.36
C PHE A 116 6.56 8.59 4.44
N ALA A 117 6.68 9.21 5.61
CA ALA A 117 5.68 9.15 6.66
C ALA A 117 4.33 9.71 6.18
N ARG A 118 4.35 10.85 5.50
CA ARG A 118 3.14 11.49 4.97
C ARG A 118 2.48 10.67 3.85
N ALA A 119 3.27 10.09 2.95
CA ALA A 119 2.76 9.17 1.93
C ALA A 119 2.14 7.91 2.56
N GLY A 120 2.82 7.31 3.55
CA GLY A 120 2.31 6.16 4.31
C GLY A 120 0.99 6.47 5.03
N ASN A 121 0.87 7.62 5.69
CA ASN A 121 -0.37 8.03 6.34
C ASN A 121 -1.52 8.25 5.35
N SER A 122 -1.22 8.76 4.16
CA SER A 122 -2.21 8.95 3.10
C SER A 122 -2.72 7.60 2.55
N LEU A 123 -1.81 6.63 2.36
CA LEU A 123 -2.16 5.25 1.98
C LEU A 123 -2.98 4.55 3.07
N ALA A 124 -2.65 4.78 4.35
CA ALA A 124 -3.43 4.26 5.47
C ALA A 124 -4.88 4.76 5.44
N GLY A 125 -5.07 6.07 5.27
CA GLY A 125 -6.38 6.68 5.13
C GLY A 125 -7.16 6.09 3.97
N LEU A 126 -6.52 5.92 2.83
CA LEU A 126 -7.12 5.27 1.68
C LEU A 126 -7.61 3.85 1.98
N HIS A 127 -6.71 2.96 2.43
CA HIS A 127 -7.02 1.55 2.67
C HIS A 127 -8.10 1.38 3.73
N MET A 128 -8.10 2.22 4.77
CA MET A 128 -9.17 2.25 5.76
C MET A 128 -10.53 2.54 5.13
N ASN A 129 -10.62 3.50 4.21
CA ASN A 129 -11.89 3.82 3.56
C ASN A 129 -12.37 2.69 2.66
N VAL A 130 -11.47 2.07 1.88
CA VAL A 130 -11.82 0.90 1.09
C VAL A 130 -12.30 -0.22 2.01
N ALA A 131 -11.59 -0.49 3.12
CA ALA A 131 -12.01 -1.47 4.10
C ALA A 131 -13.42 -1.18 4.66
N LYS A 132 -13.70 0.08 5.01
CA LYS A 132 -15.02 0.51 5.48
C LYS A 132 -16.09 0.27 4.43
N THR A 133 -15.85 0.67 3.18
CA THR A 133 -16.78 0.48 2.06
C THR A 133 -17.07 -1.00 1.80
N GLU A 134 -16.03 -1.84 1.72
CA GLU A 134 -16.21 -3.27 1.43
C GLU A 134 -16.92 -3.99 2.58
N TYR A 135 -16.64 -3.61 3.82
CA TYR A 135 -17.33 -4.15 4.99
C TYR A 135 -18.85 -3.90 4.90
N PHE A 136 -19.26 -2.67 4.60
CA PHE A 136 -20.68 -2.32 4.46
C PHE A 136 -21.33 -2.83 3.17
N LYS A 137 -20.54 -3.21 2.15
CA LYS A 137 -21.00 -3.99 0.99
C LYS A 137 -21.13 -5.49 1.27
N LEU A 138 -20.86 -5.93 2.51
CA LEU A 138 -20.87 -7.32 2.95
C LEU A 138 -19.75 -8.18 2.35
N ASP A 139 -18.69 -7.56 1.81
CA ASP A 139 -17.45 -8.26 1.43
C ASP A 139 -16.44 -8.20 2.57
N GLY A 140 -16.68 -9.04 3.59
CA GLY A 140 -15.85 -9.10 4.79
C GLY A 140 -14.39 -9.49 4.49
N VAL A 141 -14.16 -10.42 3.56
CA VAL A 141 -12.80 -10.90 3.25
C VAL A 141 -11.96 -9.77 2.67
N LYS A 142 -12.50 -9.05 1.68
CA LYS A 142 -11.82 -7.90 1.10
C LYS A 142 -11.64 -6.77 2.10
N ALA A 143 -12.65 -6.50 2.93
CA ALA A 143 -12.54 -5.52 4.00
C ALA A 143 -11.40 -5.83 4.98
N GLY A 144 -11.25 -7.09 5.39
CA GLY A 144 -10.16 -7.53 6.24
C GLY A 144 -8.79 -7.41 5.58
N GLY A 145 -8.70 -7.68 4.28
CA GLY A 145 -7.50 -7.47 3.47
C GLY A 145 -7.05 -6.00 3.46
N GLU A 146 -7.98 -5.08 3.18
CA GLU A 146 -7.71 -3.65 3.14
C GLU A 146 -7.43 -3.05 4.52
N LEU A 147 -8.10 -3.53 5.58
CA LEU A 147 -7.81 -3.10 6.94
C LEU A 147 -6.38 -3.46 7.35
N ASP A 148 -5.89 -4.66 7.00
CA ASP A 148 -4.49 -5.04 7.27
C ASP A 148 -3.49 -4.15 6.51
N ARG A 149 -3.80 -3.76 5.25
CA ARG A 149 -2.97 -2.80 4.52
C ARG A 149 -2.95 -1.43 5.21
N ALA A 150 -4.10 -0.95 5.67
CA ALA A 150 -4.20 0.32 6.37
C ALA A 150 -3.31 0.34 7.62
N LEU A 151 -3.38 -0.74 8.41
CA LEU A 151 -2.58 -0.86 9.64
C LEU A 151 -1.08 -0.92 9.36
N ARG A 152 -0.65 -1.67 8.33
CA ARG A 152 0.77 -1.69 7.91
C ARG A 152 1.25 -0.32 7.45
N ALA A 153 0.44 0.41 6.69
CA ALA A 153 0.78 1.75 6.25
C ALA A 153 0.93 2.74 7.43
N ILE A 154 0.11 2.60 8.48
CA ILE A 154 0.27 3.37 9.73
C ILE A 154 1.58 3.02 10.42
N GLU A 155 1.88 1.74 10.60
CA GLU A 155 3.13 1.29 11.24
C GLU A 155 4.37 1.78 10.47
N ASN A 156 4.33 1.74 9.15
CA ASN A 156 5.40 2.26 8.32
C ASN A 156 5.53 3.78 8.42
N ALA A 157 4.40 4.51 8.43
CA ALA A 157 4.41 5.95 8.61
C ALA A 157 5.04 6.37 9.95
N LEU A 158 4.70 5.65 11.03
CA LEU A 158 5.28 5.86 12.36
C LEU A 158 6.78 5.54 12.39
N LYS A 159 7.19 4.45 11.74
CA LYS A 159 8.60 4.06 11.60
C LYS A 159 9.42 5.17 10.93
N TYR A 160 8.94 5.71 9.81
CA TYR A 160 9.64 6.80 9.12
C TYR A 160 9.67 8.06 9.98
N HIS A 161 8.61 8.33 10.73
CA HIS A 161 8.52 9.50 11.59
C HIS A 161 9.26 9.36 12.94
N HIS A 162 9.89 8.22 13.21
CA HIS A 162 10.55 7.89 14.48
C HIS A 162 9.64 8.11 15.71
N LEU A 163 8.33 7.91 15.53
CA LEU A 163 7.38 7.93 16.63
C LEU A 163 7.15 6.53 17.16
N GLU A 164 7.08 6.42 18.48
CA GLU A 164 6.57 5.24 19.15
C GLU A 164 5.06 5.41 19.39
N LEU A 165 4.30 4.35 19.12
CA LEU A 165 2.89 4.29 19.47
C LEU A 165 2.72 4.36 20.99
N THR A 166 1.74 5.13 21.47
CA THR A 166 1.32 5.01 22.88
C THR A 166 0.75 3.62 23.14
N LYS A 167 0.68 3.22 24.42
CA LYS A 167 0.12 1.92 24.80
C LYS A 167 -1.31 1.75 24.28
N GLU A 168 -2.13 2.79 24.36
CA GLU A 168 -3.51 2.79 23.86
C GLU A 168 -3.57 2.62 22.34
N GLU A 169 -2.66 3.23 21.61
CA GLU A 169 -2.58 3.11 20.14
C GLU A 169 -2.08 1.73 19.72
N GLN A 170 -1.14 1.13 20.47
CA GLN A 170 -0.72 -0.27 20.28
C GLN A 170 -1.89 -1.23 20.51
N GLU A 171 -2.67 -1.04 21.58
CA GLU A 171 -3.85 -1.83 21.89
C GLU A 171 -4.96 -1.67 20.84
N LEU A 172 -5.13 -0.46 20.28
CA LEU A 172 -6.04 -0.21 19.16
C LEU A 172 -5.59 -0.95 17.90
N ILE A 173 -4.33 -0.83 17.49
CA ILE A 173 -3.79 -1.52 16.31
C ILE A 173 -3.88 -3.04 16.46
N ALA A 174 -3.57 -3.58 17.64
CA ALA A 174 -3.70 -5.01 17.92
C ALA A 174 -5.16 -5.49 17.81
N ARG A 175 -6.13 -4.72 18.33
CA ARG A 175 -7.56 -5.01 18.19
C ARG A 175 -8.02 -4.95 16.73
N LEU A 176 -7.62 -3.91 16.00
CA LEU A 176 -7.94 -3.76 14.58
C LEU A 176 -7.34 -4.90 13.75
N ARG A 177 -6.10 -5.31 14.02
CA ARG A 177 -5.44 -6.43 13.34
C ARG A 177 -6.15 -7.74 13.60
N LYS A 178 -6.53 -8.00 14.86
CA LYS A 178 -7.36 -9.18 15.21
C LYS A 178 -8.67 -9.20 14.43
N ASN A 179 -9.35 -8.05 14.31
CA ASN A 179 -10.58 -7.96 13.54
C ASN A 179 -10.36 -8.08 12.03
N ALA A 180 -9.26 -7.54 11.50
CA ALA A 180 -8.87 -7.76 10.11
C ALA A 180 -8.69 -9.26 9.81
N ASP A 181 -8.03 -10.01 10.71
CA ASP A 181 -7.82 -11.45 10.54
C ASP A 181 -9.14 -12.25 10.62
N ARG A 182 -10.04 -11.88 11.54
CA ARG A 182 -11.41 -12.45 11.62
C ARG A 182 -12.19 -12.21 10.33
N LEU A 183 -12.15 -10.99 9.80
CA LEU A 183 -12.80 -10.64 8.54
C LEU A 183 -12.24 -11.42 7.35
N LYS A 184 -10.91 -11.59 7.27
CA LYS A 184 -10.24 -12.37 6.20
C LYS A 184 -10.67 -13.84 6.16
N ILE A 185 -11.05 -14.42 7.30
CA ILE A 185 -11.57 -15.80 7.37
C ILE A 185 -13.10 -15.88 7.21
N GLY A 186 -13.76 -14.76 6.89
CA GLY A 186 -15.19 -14.69 6.65
C GLY A 186 -16.04 -14.59 7.93
N GLU A 187 -15.43 -14.31 9.08
CA GLU A 187 -16.17 -14.12 10.33
C GLU A 187 -17.02 -12.84 10.27
N LYS A 188 -18.27 -12.93 10.74
CA LYS A 188 -19.15 -11.79 10.85
C LYS A 188 -18.87 -11.02 12.14
N ILE A 189 -18.50 -9.76 12.00
CA ILE A 189 -18.36 -8.82 13.11
C ILE A 189 -19.60 -7.92 13.13
N PRO A 190 -20.18 -7.57 14.30
CA PRO A 190 -21.29 -6.62 14.38
C PRO A 190 -20.96 -5.24 13.80
N ALA A 191 -21.90 -4.64 13.07
CA ALA A 191 -21.71 -3.36 12.39
C ALA A 191 -21.30 -2.22 13.34
N GLY A 192 -21.96 -2.11 14.50
CA GLY A 192 -21.63 -1.08 15.49
C GLY A 192 -20.23 -1.25 16.10
N GLU A 193 -19.72 -2.48 16.22
CA GLU A 193 -18.34 -2.73 16.67
C GLU A 193 -17.34 -2.26 15.61
N MET A 194 -17.55 -2.62 14.34
CA MET A 194 -16.66 -2.21 13.26
C MET A 194 -16.70 -0.71 12.97
N GLU A 195 -17.87 -0.08 13.06
CA GLU A 195 -18.01 1.36 12.87
C GLU A 195 -17.21 2.15 13.92
N GLY A 196 -17.36 1.81 15.20
CA GLY A 196 -16.59 2.43 16.28
C GLY A 196 -15.08 2.22 16.13
N LEU A 197 -14.65 1.09 15.57
CA LEU A 197 -13.24 0.80 15.28
C LEU A 197 -12.70 1.62 14.10
N PHE A 198 -13.48 1.77 13.02
CA PHE A 198 -13.10 2.62 11.89
C PHE A 198 -12.99 4.10 12.30
N ASP A 199 -13.89 4.57 13.15
CA ASP A 199 -13.86 5.94 13.64
C ASP A 199 -12.62 6.21 14.50
N GLN A 200 -12.28 5.28 15.40
CA GLN A 200 -11.04 5.34 16.18
C GLN A 200 -9.80 5.34 15.28
N LEU A 201 -9.76 4.48 14.26
CA LEU A 201 -8.67 4.42 13.31
C LEU A 201 -8.54 5.72 12.52
N ASN A 202 -9.65 6.32 12.09
CA ASN A 202 -9.65 7.60 11.39
C ASN A 202 -9.13 8.74 12.28
N THR A 203 -9.48 8.74 13.58
CA THR A 203 -8.91 9.67 14.56
C THR A 203 -7.39 9.50 14.67
N SER A 204 -6.88 8.27 14.75
CA SER A 204 -5.44 7.99 14.79
C SER A 204 -4.71 8.46 13.53
N ILE A 205 -5.26 8.20 12.33
CA ILE A 205 -4.69 8.66 11.06
C ILE A 205 -4.65 10.19 10.98
N THR A 206 -5.70 10.85 11.46
CA THR A 206 -5.78 12.32 11.48
C THR A 206 -4.75 12.91 12.44
N LYS A 207 -4.64 12.34 13.64
CA LYS A 207 -3.65 12.74 14.64
C LYS A 207 -2.22 12.56 14.11
N LEU A 208 -1.91 11.39 13.55
CA LEU A 208 -0.61 11.11 12.96
C LEU A 208 -0.25 12.12 11.86
N SER A 209 -1.22 12.49 11.02
CA SER A 209 -1.00 13.55 10.02
C SER A 209 -0.54 14.86 10.67
N SER A 210 -1.20 15.29 11.74
CA SER A 210 -0.83 16.50 12.47
C SER A 210 0.56 16.38 13.11
N ASP A 211 0.86 15.23 13.71
CA ASP A 211 2.15 14.99 14.36
C ASP A 211 3.31 14.95 13.34
N ILE A 212 3.06 14.48 12.12
CA ILE A 212 4.00 14.53 10.99
C ILE A 212 4.37 15.99 10.66
N GLU A 213 3.37 16.85 10.48
CA GLU A 213 3.56 18.26 10.12
C GLU A 213 4.26 19.05 11.24
N ILE A 214 3.81 18.91 12.49
CA ILE A 214 4.37 19.65 13.64
C ILE A 214 5.85 19.33 13.86
N ASN A 215 6.22 18.04 13.79
CA ASN A 215 7.59 17.61 14.02
C ASN A 215 8.52 18.05 12.88
N TYR A 216 8.06 18.01 11.64
CA TYR A 216 8.86 18.48 10.51
C TYR A 216 9.07 20.00 10.53
N ALA A 217 8.03 20.77 10.87
CA ALA A 217 8.16 22.21 11.09
C ALA A 217 9.17 22.52 12.21
N THR A 218 9.11 21.77 13.31
CA THR A 218 10.07 21.88 14.42
C THR A 218 11.50 21.58 13.97
N TYR A 219 11.70 20.52 13.18
CA TYR A 219 13.00 20.17 12.60
C TYR A 219 13.55 21.30 11.70
N LYS A 220 12.75 21.81 10.76
CA LYS A 220 13.17 22.91 9.87
C LYS A 220 13.50 24.19 10.64
N ASN A 221 12.75 24.52 11.69
CA ASN A 221 13.01 25.69 12.53
C ASN A 221 14.31 25.57 13.33
N LYS A 222 14.55 24.42 13.98
CA LYS A 222 15.82 24.16 14.68
C LYS A 222 17.04 24.28 13.77
N ARG A 223 16.90 23.87 12.50
CA ARG A 223 18.01 23.98 11.53
C ARG A 223 18.28 25.43 11.13
N LYS A 224 17.24 26.24 10.91
CA LYS A 224 17.39 27.67 10.57
C LYS A 224 18.12 28.44 11.67
N THR A 225 17.81 28.20 12.94
CA THR A 225 18.49 28.87 14.06
C THR A 225 19.97 28.50 14.15
N VAL A 226 20.33 27.23 13.91
CA VAL A 226 21.74 26.77 13.95
C VAL A 226 22.59 27.35 12.82
N ILE A 227 22.01 27.66 11.66
CA ILE A 227 22.75 28.27 10.53
C ILE A 227 23.06 29.76 10.79
N HIS A 228 22.20 30.46 11.55
CA HIS A 228 22.37 31.88 11.85
C HIS A 228 23.36 32.17 13.00
N ASP A 229 23.66 31.19 13.86
CA ASP A 229 24.56 31.36 15.02
C ASP A 229 26.04 31.02 14.74
N LYS A 230 26.44 30.81 13.47
CA LYS A 230 27.88 30.70 13.14
C LYS A 230 28.52 32.09 13.15
N PRO A 231 29.47 32.39 14.06
CA PRO A 231 30.19 33.67 14.03
C PRO A 231 30.99 33.77 12.72
N SER A 232 30.92 34.95 12.11
CA SER A 232 31.69 35.33 10.92
C SER A 232 33.19 35.42 11.21
#